data_AF-A0A1H1Y1X5-F1
#
_entry.id   AF-A0A1H1Y1X5-F1
#
_cell.length_a   1.000
_cell.length_b   1.000
_cell.length_c   1.000
_cell.angle_alpha   90.00
_cell.angle_beta   90.00
_cell.angle_gamma   90.00
#
_symmetry.space_group_name_H-M   'P 1'
#
loop_
_entity.id
_entity.type
_entity.pdbx_description
1 polymer ?
#
loop_
_entity_poly.entity_id
_entity_poly.type
_entity_poly.pdbx_seq_one_letter_code
_entity_poly.pdbx_strand_id
1 'polypeptide(L)'
;MSAHEADELQQIPLDSDAAVQERVELLIGVACRRQWWMLLLDDAGRQLPIIIPMADYPTTPNGGAAEALAERIGDTVVLSGAAQVVFVWERPGGRRLTHLDLSWARALGASCAAAGIAVRAQLISHDRGVRWVAPDDLL
;
A
#
# COMPACT_ATOMS: atom_id res chain seq x y z
N MET A 1 -12.91 -12.62 -13.19
CA MET A 1 -11.69 -13.28 -12.70
C MET A 1 -12.10 -14.60 -12.06
N SER A 2 -11.69 -15.70 -12.65
CA SER A 2 -11.83 -17.06 -12.14
C SER A 2 -10.77 -17.33 -11.06
N ALA A 3 -10.95 -18.40 -10.28
CA ALA A 3 -9.98 -18.79 -9.26
C ALA A 3 -8.60 -19.14 -9.84
N HIS A 4 -8.56 -19.64 -11.09
CA HIS A 4 -7.31 -19.98 -11.79
C HIS A 4 -6.51 -18.73 -12.20
N GLU A 5 -7.18 -17.72 -12.73
CA GLU A 5 -6.55 -16.44 -13.10
C GLU A 5 -5.98 -15.72 -11.86
N ALA A 6 -6.66 -15.82 -10.71
CA ALA A 6 -6.17 -15.25 -9.46
C ALA A 6 -4.89 -15.93 -8.94
N ASP A 7 -4.77 -17.25 -9.12
CA ASP A 7 -3.60 -18.04 -8.74
C ASP A 7 -2.41 -17.75 -9.67
N GLU A 8 -2.66 -17.62 -10.98
CA GLU A 8 -1.64 -17.22 -11.96
C GLU A 8 -1.07 -15.82 -11.68
N LEU A 9 -1.93 -14.85 -11.31
CA LEU A 9 -1.49 -13.51 -10.92
C LEU A 9 -0.60 -13.52 -9.67
N GLN A 10 -0.83 -14.44 -8.73
CA GLN A 10 0.02 -14.57 -7.53
C GLN A 10 1.42 -15.09 -7.88
N GLN A 11 1.57 -15.85 -8.96
CA GLN A 11 2.87 -16.36 -9.41
C GLN A 11 3.72 -15.29 -10.12
N ILE A 12 3.12 -14.19 -10.58
CA ILE A 12 3.82 -13.12 -11.29
C ILE A 12 4.45 -12.16 -10.27
N PRO A 13 5.79 -12.04 -10.23
CA PRO A 13 6.49 -11.08 -9.37
C PRO A 13 6.16 -9.62 -9.73
N LEU A 14 6.17 -8.75 -8.74
CA LEU A 14 6.03 -7.31 -8.88
C LEU A 14 7.42 -6.64 -8.95
N ASP A 15 8.19 -7.01 -9.98
CA ASP A 15 9.60 -6.64 -10.17
C ASP A 15 9.79 -5.22 -10.72
N SER A 16 8.72 -4.57 -11.17
CA SER A 16 8.74 -3.24 -11.76
C SER A 16 7.62 -2.37 -11.21
N ASP A 17 7.79 -1.06 -11.31
CA ASP A 17 6.78 -0.11 -10.86
C ASP A 17 5.50 -0.17 -11.72
N ALA A 18 5.63 -0.54 -13.00
CA ALA A 18 4.48 -0.82 -13.86
C ALA A 18 3.69 -2.04 -13.37
N ALA A 19 4.37 -3.15 -13.06
CA ALA A 19 3.72 -4.36 -12.54
C ALA A 19 2.98 -4.11 -11.22
N VAL A 20 3.59 -3.35 -10.30
CA VAL A 20 2.92 -2.94 -9.05
C VAL A 20 1.68 -2.10 -9.35
N GLN A 21 1.77 -1.11 -10.25
CA GLN A 21 0.64 -0.24 -10.56
C GLN A 21 -0.52 -1.01 -11.20
N GLU A 22 -0.24 -1.85 -12.19
CA GLU A 22 -1.23 -2.70 -12.85
C GLU A 22 -1.90 -3.66 -11.86
N ARG A 23 -1.11 -4.23 -10.94
CA ARG A 23 -1.67 -5.08 -9.88
C ARG A 23 -2.64 -4.31 -8.97
N VAL A 24 -2.26 -3.11 -8.57
CA VAL A 24 -3.09 -2.26 -7.70
C VAL A 24 -4.34 -1.77 -8.44
N GLU A 25 -4.25 -1.44 -9.72
CA GLU A 25 -5.41 -1.13 -10.58
C GLU A 25 -6.37 -2.32 -10.69
N LEU A 26 -5.86 -3.53 -10.83
CA LEU A 26 -6.68 -4.74 -10.91
C LEU A 26 -7.40 -5.07 -9.59
N LEU A 27 -6.70 -4.91 -8.46
CA LEU A 27 -7.20 -5.36 -7.16
C LEU A 27 -8.01 -4.31 -6.40
N ILE A 28 -7.56 -3.05 -6.43
CA ILE A 28 -8.18 -1.94 -5.70
C ILE A 28 -9.01 -1.09 -6.66
N GLY A 29 -8.48 -0.81 -7.85
CA GLY A 29 -9.18 -0.03 -8.87
C GLY A 29 -9.37 1.44 -8.47
N VAL A 30 -10.44 2.04 -9.00
CA VAL A 30 -10.80 3.44 -8.72
C VAL A 30 -11.38 3.61 -7.32
N ALA A 31 -11.13 4.77 -6.71
CA ALA A 31 -11.59 5.02 -5.36
C ALA A 31 -13.12 5.11 -5.28
N CYS A 32 -13.68 4.50 -4.24
CA CYS A 32 -15.08 4.64 -3.85
C CYS A 32 -15.24 5.22 -2.44
N ARG A 33 -14.22 5.11 -1.59
CA ARG A 33 -14.25 5.54 -0.19
C ARG A 33 -12.87 5.86 0.35
N ARG A 34 -12.83 6.43 1.56
CA ARG A 34 -11.59 6.57 2.31
C ARG A 34 -11.24 5.21 2.93
N GLN A 35 -10.19 4.57 2.44
CA GLN A 35 -9.71 3.30 2.98
C GLN A 35 -8.21 3.17 2.71
N TRP A 36 -7.52 2.45 3.58
CA TRP A 36 -6.12 2.13 3.36
C TRP A 36 -5.98 0.62 3.17
N TRP A 37 -5.13 0.20 2.24
CA TRP A 37 -4.97 -1.20 1.86
C TRP A 37 -3.51 -1.62 1.96
N MET A 38 -3.29 -2.86 2.40
CA MET A 38 -1.98 -3.52 2.37
C MET A 38 -2.01 -4.71 1.43
N LEU A 39 -1.03 -4.76 0.53
CA LEU A 39 -0.70 -5.95 -0.26
C LEU A 39 0.65 -6.46 0.24
N LEU A 40 0.69 -7.73 0.65
CA LEU A 40 1.87 -8.35 1.23
C LEU A 40 2.61 -9.13 0.15
N LEU A 41 3.94 -8.99 0.11
CA LEU A 41 4.78 -9.65 -0.88
C LEU A 41 5.76 -10.62 -0.19
N ASP A 42 6.01 -11.76 -0.82
CA ASP A 42 7.07 -12.69 -0.43
C ASP A 42 8.47 -12.13 -0.80
N ASP A 43 9.51 -12.92 -0.50
CA ASP A 43 10.91 -12.58 -0.77
C ASP A 43 11.26 -12.47 -2.27
N ALA A 44 10.47 -13.13 -3.14
CA ALA A 44 10.57 -13.05 -4.58
C ALA A 44 9.75 -11.89 -5.19
N GLY A 45 9.10 -11.07 -4.36
CA GLY A 45 8.25 -9.96 -4.80
C GLY A 45 6.91 -10.42 -5.37
N ARG A 46 6.49 -11.66 -5.10
CA ARG A 46 5.15 -12.16 -5.46
C ARG A 46 4.15 -11.81 -4.38
N GLN A 47 2.95 -11.45 -4.80
CA GLN A 47 1.89 -11.09 -3.87
C GLN A 47 1.32 -12.33 -3.18
N LEU A 48 1.31 -12.31 -1.85
CA LEU A 48 0.56 -13.28 -1.06
C LEU A 48 -0.94 -13.18 -1.37
N PRO A 49 -1.72 -14.27 -1.21
CA PRO A 49 -3.17 -14.29 -1.43
C PRO A 49 -3.97 -13.50 -0.38
N ILE A 50 -3.39 -12.44 0.20
CA ILE A 50 -3.95 -11.65 1.29
C ILE A 50 -3.91 -10.18 0.91
N ILE A 51 -5.08 -9.54 0.96
CA ILE A 51 -5.24 -8.08 0.87
C ILE A 51 -5.92 -7.64 2.14
N ILE A 52 -5.31 -6.70 2.87
CA ILE A 52 -5.81 -6.29 4.18
C ILE A 52 -6.41 -4.89 4.06
N PRO A 53 -7.75 -4.76 4.13
CA PRO A 53 -8.39 -3.46 4.27
C PRO A 53 -8.22 -2.93 5.69
N MET A 54 -7.92 -1.65 5.79
CA MET A 54 -7.84 -0.92 7.05
C MET A 54 -8.76 0.31 6.93
N ALA A 55 -9.98 0.13 7.42
CA ALA A 55 -10.92 1.23 7.62
C ALA A 55 -10.49 2.10 8.81
N ASP A 56 -10.99 3.32 8.86
CA ASP A 56 -10.91 4.20 10.03
C ASP A 56 -9.49 4.46 10.58
N TYR A 57 -8.47 4.42 9.71
CA TYR A 57 -7.14 4.91 10.08
C TYR A 57 -7.22 6.39 10.48
N PRO A 58 -6.38 6.85 11.44
CA PRO A 58 -6.51 8.19 12.01
C PRO A 58 -6.55 9.30 10.95
N THR A 59 -7.18 10.42 11.26
CA THR A 59 -7.31 11.52 10.30
C THR A 59 -5.95 12.08 9.89
N THR A 60 -4.98 12.13 10.83
CA THR A 60 -3.62 12.62 10.60
C THR A 60 -2.59 11.62 11.14
N PRO A 61 -1.35 11.61 10.61
CA PRO A 61 -0.28 10.73 11.09
C PRO A 61 0.36 11.17 12.41
N ASN A 62 -0.10 12.29 12.99
CA ASN A 62 0.55 12.92 14.14
C ASN A 62 0.21 12.22 15.45
N GLY A 63 0.96 12.55 16.52
CA GLY A 63 0.66 12.07 17.88
C GLY A 63 0.95 10.58 18.09
N GLY A 64 1.89 10.01 17.34
CA GLY A 64 2.25 8.59 17.43
C GLY A 64 1.42 7.67 16.51
N ALA A 65 0.51 8.23 15.71
CA ALA A 65 -0.40 7.45 14.89
C ALA A 65 0.32 6.64 13.80
N ALA A 66 1.35 7.20 13.16
CA ALA A 66 2.13 6.50 12.15
C ALA A 66 2.98 5.37 12.76
N GLU A 67 3.56 5.60 13.94
CA GLU A 67 4.36 4.62 14.68
C GLU A 67 3.50 3.45 15.17
N ALA A 68 2.35 3.73 15.77
CA ALA A 68 1.41 2.71 16.21
C ALA A 68 0.86 1.89 15.02
N LEU A 69 0.68 2.54 13.86
CA LEU A 69 0.30 1.82 12.64
C LEU A 69 1.44 0.95 12.13
N ALA A 70 2.68 1.46 12.12
CA ALA A 70 3.87 0.70 11.72
C ALA A 70 4.11 -0.53 12.62
N GLU A 71 3.89 -0.43 13.93
CA GLU A 71 3.96 -1.56 14.86
C GLU A 71 3.00 -2.68 14.46
N ARG A 72 1.72 -2.32 14.19
CA ARG A 72 0.70 -3.28 13.73
C ARG A 72 1.03 -3.90 12.37
N ILE A 73 1.66 -3.14 11.48
CA ILE A 73 2.15 -3.65 10.19
C ILE A 73 3.27 -4.65 10.43
N GLY A 74 4.19 -4.37 11.36
CA GLY A 74 5.27 -5.27 11.74
C GLY A 74 4.74 -6.63 12.20
N ASP A 75 3.76 -6.64 13.11
CA ASP A 75 3.10 -7.87 13.55
C ASP A 75 2.49 -8.63 12.37
N THR A 76 1.82 -7.91 11.46
CA THR A 76 1.18 -8.49 10.28
C THR A 76 2.22 -9.11 9.32
N VAL A 77 3.33 -8.43 9.09
CA VAL A 77 4.44 -8.90 8.23
C VAL A 77 5.05 -10.16 8.83
N VAL A 78 5.33 -10.18 10.14
CA VAL A 78 5.87 -11.35 10.84
C VAL A 78 4.91 -12.53 10.78
N LEU A 79 3.62 -12.31 11.09
CA LEU A 79 2.61 -13.37 11.11
C LEU A 79 2.35 -13.97 9.73
N SER A 80 2.44 -13.16 8.67
CA SER A 80 2.22 -13.61 7.28
C SER A 80 3.46 -14.19 6.63
N GLY A 81 4.65 -13.97 7.19
CA GLY A 81 5.92 -14.30 6.55
C GLY A 81 6.24 -13.43 5.33
N ALA A 82 5.60 -12.26 5.21
CA ALA A 82 5.88 -11.33 4.13
C ALA A 82 7.28 -10.74 4.25
N ALA A 83 7.93 -10.48 3.12
CA ALA A 83 9.22 -9.79 3.07
C ALA A 83 9.04 -8.28 2.83
N GLN A 84 7.99 -7.89 2.10
CA GLN A 84 7.72 -6.51 1.74
C GLN A 84 6.23 -6.20 1.76
N VAL A 85 5.90 -4.90 1.78
CA VAL A 85 4.51 -4.43 1.73
C VAL A 85 4.32 -3.29 0.73
N VAL A 86 3.18 -3.30 0.05
CA VAL A 86 2.68 -2.21 -0.78
C VAL A 86 1.47 -1.58 -0.08
N PHE A 87 1.48 -0.25 0.04
CA PHE A 87 0.39 0.52 0.61
C PHE A 87 -0.42 1.22 -0.46
N VAL A 88 -1.75 1.18 -0.34
CA VAL A 88 -2.66 1.92 -1.23
C VAL A 88 -3.60 2.78 -0.41
N TRP A 89 -3.52 4.09 -0.61
CA TRP A 89 -4.39 5.10 0.00
C TRP A 89 -5.59 5.32 -0.93
N GLU A 90 -6.71 4.69 -0.65
CA GLU A 90 -7.96 4.90 -1.37
C GLU A 90 -8.65 6.15 -0.83
N ARG A 91 -8.95 7.09 -1.71
CA ARG A 91 -9.81 8.22 -1.40
C ARG A 91 -10.48 8.81 -2.66
N PRO A 92 -11.77 9.18 -2.59
CA PRO A 92 -12.39 9.95 -3.65
C PRO A 92 -11.63 11.27 -3.89
N GLY A 93 -11.67 11.71 -5.14
CA GLY A 93 -11.02 12.93 -5.61
C GLY A 93 -9.99 12.68 -6.72
N GLY A 94 -9.28 13.75 -7.08
CA GLY A 94 -8.35 13.73 -8.21
C GLY A 94 -7.01 13.06 -7.92
N ARG A 95 -6.25 12.87 -9.01
CA ARG A 95 -4.86 12.34 -9.05
C ARG A 95 -3.83 13.22 -8.33
N ARG A 96 -4.15 14.47 -8.00
CA ARG A 96 -3.20 15.36 -7.30
C ARG A 96 -3.10 14.90 -5.85
N LEU A 97 -1.86 14.78 -5.36
CA LEU A 97 -1.59 14.50 -3.96
C LEU A 97 -1.93 15.74 -3.13
N THR A 98 -2.63 15.53 -2.03
CA THR A 98 -2.93 16.55 -1.04
C THR A 98 -1.82 16.61 0.00
N HIS A 99 -1.77 17.69 0.78
CA HIS A 99 -0.84 17.79 1.91
C HIS A 99 -1.04 16.62 2.90
N LEU A 100 -2.28 16.19 3.11
CA LEU A 100 -2.58 15.09 4.01
C LEU A 100 -2.04 13.76 3.48
N ASP A 101 -2.20 13.48 2.19
CA ASP A 101 -1.65 12.29 1.54
C ASP A 101 -0.14 12.19 1.74
N LEU A 102 0.57 13.30 1.47
CA LEU A 102 2.02 13.38 1.61
C LEU A 102 2.44 13.22 3.07
N SER A 103 1.72 13.83 4.01
CA SER A 103 2.04 13.69 5.43
C SER A 103 1.94 12.25 5.90
N TRP A 104 0.89 11.52 5.48
CA TRP A 104 0.71 10.11 5.80
C TRP A 104 1.78 9.23 5.15
N ALA A 105 2.03 9.43 3.86
CA ALA A 105 3.01 8.63 3.12
C ALA A 105 4.44 8.81 3.69
N ARG A 106 4.82 10.04 4.04
CA ARG A 106 6.12 10.32 4.70
C ARG A 106 6.20 9.67 6.07
N ALA A 107 5.22 9.95 6.94
CA ALA A 107 5.27 9.50 8.32
C ALA A 107 5.24 7.97 8.40
N LEU A 108 4.32 7.31 7.69
CA LEU A 108 4.22 5.86 7.72
C LEU A 108 5.44 5.19 7.08
N GLY A 109 5.96 5.74 5.98
CA GLY A 109 7.19 5.25 5.34
C GLY A 109 8.39 5.32 6.29
N ALA A 110 8.55 6.44 7.00
CA ALA A 110 9.62 6.62 7.99
C ALA A 110 9.45 5.68 9.19
N SER A 111 8.24 5.54 9.74
CA SER A 111 7.97 4.63 10.85
C SER A 111 8.18 3.16 10.47
N CYS A 112 7.79 2.76 9.26
CA CYS A 112 8.07 1.41 8.75
C CYS A 112 9.57 1.17 8.60
N ALA A 113 10.32 2.13 8.03
CA ALA A 113 11.76 2.03 7.90
C ALA A 113 12.45 1.91 9.27
N ALA A 114 12.02 2.70 10.26
CA ALA A 114 12.53 2.61 11.63
C ALA A 114 12.23 1.26 12.31
N ALA A 115 11.11 0.63 11.95
CA ALA A 115 10.72 -0.71 12.41
C ALA A 115 11.35 -1.85 11.57
N GLY A 116 12.17 -1.54 10.56
CA GLY A 116 12.78 -2.55 9.69
C GLY A 116 11.82 -3.18 8.66
N ILE A 117 10.66 -2.57 8.42
CA ILE A 117 9.65 -3.04 7.46
C ILE A 117 9.99 -2.50 6.08
N ALA A 118 10.17 -3.40 5.11
CA ALA A 118 10.42 -3.02 3.72
C ALA A 118 9.13 -2.61 3.00
N VAL A 119 8.98 -1.31 2.75
CA VAL A 119 7.86 -0.77 1.95
C VAL A 119 8.29 -0.72 0.48
N ARG A 120 7.71 -1.60 -0.35
CA ARG A 120 8.00 -1.67 -1.79
C ARG A 120 7.44 -0.49 -2.55
N ALA A 121 6.25 -0.03 -2.16
CA ALA A 121 5.55 1.06 -2.84
C ALA A 121 4.45 1.69 -1.97
N GLN A 122 4.15 2.95 -2.26
CA GLN A 122 2.96 3.64 -1.80
C GLN A 122 2.23 4.26 -2.99
N LEU A 123 0.92 3.99 -3.10
CA LEU A 123 0.08 4.47 -4.18
C LEU A 123 -1.18 5.12 -3.64
N ILE A 124 -1.80 5.97 -4.43
CA ILE A 124 -3.15 6.49 -4.20
C ILE A 124 -4.09 5.90 -5.22
N SER A 125 -5.19 5.33 -4.76
CA SER A 125 -6.37 5.08 -5.60
C SER A 125 -7.26 6.32 -5.55
N HIS A 126 -7.67 6.79 -6.73
CA HIS A 126 -8.45 8.01 -6.95
C HIS A 126 -9.54 7.79 -8.01
N ASP A 127 -10.33 8.82 -8.33
CA ASP A 127 -11.55 8.69 -9.18
C ASP A 127 -11.31 8.19 -10.62
N ARG A 128 -10.05 8.10 -11.06
CA ARG A 128 -9.70 7.80 -12.46
C ARG A 128 -8.60 6.74 -12.59
N GLY A 129 -8.27 6.05 -11.52
CA GLY A 129 -7.23 5.02 -11.51
C GLY A 129 -6.35 5.16 -10.28
N VAL A 130 -5.12 4.70 -10.41
CA VAL A 130 -4.15 4.72 -9.32
C VAL A 130 -2.90 5.47 -9.75
N ARG A 131 -2.17 5.98 -8.76
CA ARG A 131 -0.95 6.73 -9.00
C ARG A 131 0.06 6.47 -7.90
N TRP A 132 1.33 6.38 -8.28
CA TRP A 132 2.47 6.41 -7.37
C TRP A 132 2.55 7.68 -6.51
N VAL A 133 2.86 7.49 -5.23
CA VAL A 133 3.50 8.52 -4.43
C VAL A 133 5.01 8.39 -4.68
N ALA A 134 5.52 9.17 -5.64
CA ALA A 134 6.92 9.08 -6.05
C ALA A 134 7.84 9.70 -4.98
N PRO A 135 9.13 9.33 -4.93
CA PRO A 135 10.09 9.98 -4.02
C PRO A 135 10.10 11.51 -4.16
N ASP A 136 9.99 12.02 -5.39
CA ASP A 136 9.95 13.46 -5.67
C ASP A 136 8.70 14.16 -5.11
N ASP A 137 7.60 13.42 -4.93
CA ASP A 137 6.40 13.95 -4.27
C ASP A 137 6.63 14.16 -2.76
N LEU A 138 7.63 13.49 -2.17
CA LEU A 138 7.93 13.51 -0.74
C LEU A 138 9.02 14.51 -0.34
N LEU A 139 9.65 15.19 -1.31
CA LEU A 139 10.64 16.23 -1.08
C LEU A 139 10.05 17.49 -0.41
#